data_AF-A0AAW0DBH7-F1
#
_entry.id   AF-A0AAW0DBH7-F1
#
_cell.length_a   1.000
_cell.length_b   1.000
_cell.length_c   1.000
_cell.angle_alpha   90.00
_cell.angle_beta   90.00
_cell.angle_gamma   90.00
#
_symmetry.space_group_name_H-M   'P 1'
#
loop_
_entity.id
_entity.type
_entity.pdbx_description
1 polymer ?
#
loop_
_entity_poly.entity_id
_entity_poly.type
_entity_poly.pdbx_seq_one_letter_code
_entity_poly.pdbx_strand_id
1 'polypeptide(L)'
;MSDNKSGEVPVLSKTGDIDRATRTSSDIDSLKQVPADLVDEEPKPFRLTSWFFRRSELKPFDENAISTRRSVFDDPDIGHLYWPKESHESYHRFDPKARWTYAEEKKLVRKIDWKVMFWAAISFSALNLDRGNLSQANTDNFLPGKTWGASSDVFKN
;
A
#
# COMPACT_ATOMS: atom_id res chain seq x y z
N MET A 1 53.45 -18.71 58.07
CA MET A 1 52.00 -18.45 57.93
C MET A 1 51.71 -17.16 58.67
N SER A 2 51.70 -16.03 57.96
CA SER A 2 50.47 -15.42 57.40
C SER A 2 49.77 -14.56 58.45
N ASP A 3 49.38 -13.31 58.26
CA ASP A 3 49.57 -12.32 57.21
C ASP A 3 49.24 -10.95 57.87
N ASN A 4 49.97 -9.92 57.47
CA ASN A 4 49.83 -8.53 57.91
C ASN A 4 48.72 -7.84 57.11
N LYS A 5 47.70 -7.24 57.74
CA LYS A 5 46.78 -6.26 57.10
C LYS A 5 45.76 -5.65 58.08
N SER A 6 45.90 -4.37 58.39
CA SER A 6 44.77 -3.43 58.50
C SER A 6 45.31 -2.01 58.52
N GLY A 7 45.67 -1.51 57.34
CA GLY A 7 45.85 -0.07 57.10
C GLY A 7 44.49 0.62 57.11
N GLU A 8 44.45 1.79 57.73
CA GLU A 8 43.36 2.76 57.69
C GLU A 8 42.87 3.03 56.26
N VAL A 9 41.55 3.05 56.09
CA VAL A 9 40.89 3.57 54.89
C VAL A 9 40.08 4.80 55.31
N PRO A 10 40.30 5.99 54.73
CA PRO A 10 39.53 7.16 55.07
C PRO A 10 38.11 7.05 54.51
N VAL A 11 37.12 7.22 55.39
CA VAL A 11 35.70 7.32 55.04
C VAL A 11 35.49 8.62 54.27
N LEU A 12 35.38 8.54 52.95
CA LEU A 12 34.96 9.65 52.10
C LEU A 12 33.43 9.57 51.91
N SER A 13 32.70 10.34 52.71
CA SER A 13 31.28 10.63 52.48
C SER A 13 31.13 11.47 51.20
N LYS A 14 30.86 10.83 50.07
CA LYS A 14 30.36 11.50 48.87
C LYS A 14 28.84 11.37 48.85
N THR A 15 28.17 12.33 49.47
CA THR A 15 26.81 12.71 49.11
C THR A 15 26.90 13.23 47.68
N GLY A 16 26.56 12.40 46.71
CA GLY A 16 26.39 12.82 45.33
C GLY A 16 24.99 13.40 45.19
N ASP A 17 24.92 14.72 45.15
CA ASP A 17 23.69 15.47 44.97
C ASP A 17 22.95 15.01 43.69
N ILE A 18 21.66 14.74 43.85
CA ILE A 18 20.76 14.33 42.78
C ILE A 18 20.36 15.61 42.04
N ASP A 19 21.16 16.05 41.08
CA ASP A 19 20.84 17.18 40.22
C ASP A 19 19.68 16.82 39.27
N ARG A 20 18.46 17.08 39.74
CA ARG A 20 17.18 16.91 39.04
C ARG A 20 16.86 18.05 38.04
N ALA A 21 17.71 19.04 37.88
CA ALA A 21 17.51 20.11 36.91
C ALA A 21 18.79 20.23 36.08
N THR A 22 18.88 19.72 34.86
CA THR A 22 18.37 20.43 33.68
C THR A 22 18.42 19.45 32.51
N ARG A 23 17.31 18.80 32.18
CA ARG A 23 17.11 18.34 30.80
C ARG A 23 16.81 19.60 30.01
N THR A 24 17.70 19.95 29.08
CA THR A 24 17.56 21.17 28.28
C THR A 24 16.24 21.12 27.51
N SER A 25 15.54 22.25 27.41
CA SER A 25 14.28 22.34 26.67
C SER A 25 14.43 21.93 25.20
N SER A 26 15.65 22.03 24.64
CA SER A 26 16.02 21.53 23.32
C SER A 26 15.92 20.00 23.19
N ASP A 27 16.11 19.23 24.26
CA ASP A 27 15.96 17.77 24.23
C ASP A 27 14.49 17.33 24.22
N ILE A 28 13.61 18.14 24.82
CA ILE A 28 12.16 17.91 24.82
C ILE A 28 11.55 18.36 23.48
N ASP A 29 12.07 19.44 22.89
CA ASP A 29 11.64 19.92 21.58
C ASP A 29 12.08 18.99 20.44
N SER A 30 13.21 18.30 20.61
CA SER A 30 13.68 17.27 19.67
C SER A 30 12.82 16.00 19.67
N LEU A 31 12.12 15.69 20.77
CA LEU A 31 11.12 14.62 20.84
C LEU A 31 9.77 15.01 20.20
N LYS A 32 9.61 16.28 19.83
CA LYS A 32 8.38 16.86 19.26
C LYS A 32 8.48 17.10 17.76
N GLN A 33 9.64 16.86 17.15
CA GLN A 33 9.83 17.02 15.71
C GLN A 33 9.19 15.84 14.98
N VAL A 34 7.99 16.07 14.45
CA VAL A 34 7.43 15.29 13.34
C VAL A 34 8.52 15.18 12.28
N PRO A 35 8.82 13.97 11.74
CA PRO A 35 9.86 13.83 10.73
C PRO A 35 9.54 14.77 9.57
N ALA A 36 10.43 15.72 9.30
CA ALA A 36 10.27 16.72 8.24
C ALA A 36 10.32 16.13 6.81
N ASP A 37 10.40 14.80 6.72
CA ASP A 37 10.50 14.00 5.50
C ASP A 37 9.13 13.44 5.04
N LEU A 38 8.03 13.85 5.67
CA LEU A 38 6.68 13.44 5.28
C LEU A 38 6.18 14.25 4.08
N VAL A 39 5.39 13.59 3.23
CA VAL A 39 4.83 14.20 2.01
C VAL A 39 3.70 15.16 2.38
N ASP A 40 3.94 16.45 2.15
CA ASP A 40 2.95 17.50 2.35
C ASP A 40 2.09 17.73 1.08
N GLU A 41 2.50 17.19 -0.08
CA GLU A 41 1.76 17.34 -1.33
C GLU A 41 0.46 16.50 -1.36
N GLU A 42 -0.61 17.08 -1.91
CA GLU A 42 -1.85 16.34 -2.17
C GLU A 42 -1.69 15.37 -3.36
N PRO A 43 -2.31 14.17 -3.29
CA PRO A 43 -2.26 13.23 -4.39
C PRO A 43 -2.95 13.84 -5.62
N LYS A 44 -2.18 14.05 -6.69
CA LYS A 44 -2.73 14.53 -7.96
C LYS A 44 -3.58 13.41 -8.56
N PRO A 45 -4.86 13.65 -8.88
CA PRO A 45 -5.71 12.62 -9.47
C PRO A 45 -5.15 12.19 -10.82
N PHE A 46 -5.26 10.90 -11.13
CA PHE A 46 -4.87 10.38 -12.42
C PHE A 46 -5.71 11.02 -13.53
N ARG A 47 -5.06 11.64 -14.52
CA ARG A 47 -5.72 12.17 -15.72
C ARG A 47 -5.14 11.48 -16.96
N LEU A 48 -6.01 10.98 -17.83
CA LEU A 48 -5.58 10.39 -19.11
C LEU A 48 -4.79 11.41 -19.95
N THR A 49 -5.16 12.69 -19.90
CA THR A 49 -4.44 13.76 -20.62
C THR A 49 -3.01 13.97 -20.10
N SER A 50 -2.74 13.78 -18.80
CA SER A 50 -1.36 13.81 -18.30
C SER A 50 -0.55 12.60 -18.78
N TRP A 51 -1.16 11.44 -18.94
CA TRP A 51 -0.44 10.24 -19.40
C TRP A 51 0.01 10.36 -20.86
N PHE A 52 -0.83 10.92 -21.73
CA PHE A 52 -0.51 11.06 -23.16
C PHE A 52 0.33 12.31 -23.50
N PHE A 53 0.20 13.40 -22.74
CA PHE A 53 0.77 14.70 -23.16
C PHE A 53 1.81 15.30 -22.18
N ARG A 54 2.11 14.65 -21.05
CA ARG A 54 3.02 15.19 -20.02
C ARG A 54 4.17 14.27 -19.64
N ARG A 55 4.90 13.77 -20.65
CA ARG A 55 6.14 13.02 -20.40
C ARG A 55 7.26 13.91 -19.81
N SER A 56 7.21 15.23 -20.02
CA SER A 56 8.21 16.21 -19.56
C SER A 56 7.99 16.75 -18.15
N GLU A 57 6.78 16.65 -17.58
CA GLU A 57 6.47 17.12 -16.22
C GLU A 57 6.71 16.04 -15.14
N LEU A 58 7.11 14.84 -15.53
CA LEU A 58 7.53 13.78 -14.61
C LEU A 58 8.91 14.15 -14.05
N LYS A 59 8.96 14.98 -13.01
CA LYS A 59 10.18 15.20 -12.23
C LYS A 59 10.72 13.85 -11.74
N PRO A 60 12.05 13.64 -11.73
CA PRO A 60 12.63 12.45 -11.11
C PRO A 60 12.22 12.46 -9.63
N PHE A 61 11.37 11.51 -9.28
CA PHE A 61 10.86 11.34 -7.93
C PHE A 61 11.88 10.49 -7.14
N ASP A 62 12.24 10.89 -5.92
CA ASP A 62 13.18 10.11 -5.09
C ASP A 62 12.49 8.85 -4.56
N GLU A 63 12.82 7.70 -5.14
CA GLU A 63 12.19 6.42 -4.81
C GLU A 63 12.34 6.00 -3.33
N ASN A 64 13.37 6.51 -2.63
CA ASN A 64 13.63 6.20 -1.22
C ASN A 64 12.94 7.16 -0.25
N ALA A 65 12.33 8.24 -0.74
CA ALA A 65 11.55 9.14 0.11
C ALA A 65 10.34 8.41 0.71
N ILE A 66 9.89 8.86 1.87
CA ILE A 66 8.69 8.36 2.53
C ILE A 66 7.47 8.79 1.70
N SER A 67 6.53 7.88 1.41
CA SER A 67 5.33 8.21 0.63
C SER A 67 4.12 8.63 1.46
N THR A 68 4.13 8.28 2.74
CA THR A 68 3.02 8.56 3.64
C THR A 68 2.96 10.04 4.02
N ARG A 69 1.74 10.58 4.04
CA ARG A 69 1.44 11.95 4.47
C ARG A 69 1.43 12.08 5.99
N ARG A 70 1.49 13.31 6.48
CA ARG A 70 1.21 13.64 7.89
C ARG A 70 -0.19 13.16 8.28
N SER A 71 -0.27 12.47 9.41
CA SER A 71 -1.49 11.85 9.94
C SER A 71 -1.77 12.35 11.37
N VAL A 72 -3.01 12.15 11.83
CA VAL A 72 -3.41 12.47 13.22
C VAL A 72 -2.57 11.72 14.27
N PHE A 73 -2.00 10.57 13.88
CA PHE A 73 -1.17 9.75 14.76
C PHE A 73 0.25 10.30 14.98
N ASP A 74 0.66 11.30 14.20
CA ASP A 74 1.96 11.96 14.35
C ASP A 74 1.96 12.98 15.51
N ASP A 75 0.77 13.44 15.94
CA ASP A 75 0.63 14.40 17.02
C ASP A 75 0.68 13.68 18.39
N PRO A 76 1.67 14.00 19.26
CA PRO A 76 1.82 13.32 20.55
C PRO A 76 0.66 13.59 21.51
N ASP A 77 0.01 14.75 21.36
CA ASP A 77 -1.03 15.21 22.28
C ASP A 77 -2.41 14.59 21.98
N ILE A 78 -2.74 14.32 20.70
CA ILE A 78 -4.06 13.82 20.29
C ILE A 78 -4.06 12.41 19.69
N GLY A 79 -2.91 11.91 19.21
CA GLY A 79 -2.84 10.64 18.48
C GLY A 79 -3.34 9.44 19.28
N HIS A 80 -3.12 9.44 20.61
CA HIS A 80 -3.55 8.37 21.50
C HIS A 80 -5.07 8.22 21.60
N LEU A 81 -5.83 9.30 21.42
CA LEU A 81 -7.29 9.28 21.47
C LEU A 81 -7.91 8.51 20.30
N TYR A 82 -7.19 8.44 19.17
CA TYR A 82 -7.62 7.77 17.95
C TYR A 82 -7.10 6.34 17.82
N TRP A 83 -6.41 5.80 18.83
CA TRP A 83 -5.94 4.42 18.79
C TRP A 83 -7.14 3.46 18.73
N PRO A 84 -7.14 2.43 17.85
CA PRO A 84 -8.08 1.31 17.98
C PRO A 84 -8.14 0.72 19.40
N LYS A 85 -9.30 0.23 19.81
CA LYS A 85 -9.45 -0.45 21.11
C LYS A 85 -8.56 -1.70 21.19
N GLU A 86 -8.07 -2.03 22.38
CA GLU A 86 -7.25 -3.22 22.62
C GLU A 86 -7.96 -4.53 22.23
N SER A 87 -9.29 -4.57 22.29
CA SER A 87 -10.09 -5.73 21.88
C SER A 87 -10.16 -5.95 20.36
N HIS A 88 -9.60 -5.06 19.56
CA HIS A 88 -9.65 -5.15 18.10
C HIS A 88 -8.69 -6.22 17.58
N GLU A 89 -9.14 -7.09 16.68
CA GLU A 89 -8.35 -8.22 16.15
C GLU A 89 -6.95 -7.78 15.67
N SER A 90 -6.89 -6.66 14.96
CA SER A 90 -5.67 -6.13 14.38
C SER A 90 -4.82 -5.25 15.31
N TYR A 91 -5.19 -5.10 16.58
CA TYR A 91 -4.47 -4.21 17.52
C TYR A 91 -2.97 -4.58 17.61
N HIS A 92 -2.66 -5.88 17.61
CA HIS A 92 -1.28 -6.38 17.66
C HIS A 92 -0.42 -6.04 16.43
N ARG A 93 -1.02 -5.63 15.30
CA ARG A 93 -0.30 -5.24 14.08
C ARG A 93 -0.29 -3.73 13.87
N PHE A 94 -0.91 -2.99 14.78
CA PHE A 94 -1.02 -1.55 14.65
C PHE A 94 0.29 -0.89 15.11
N ASP A 95 0.96 -0.23 14.18
CA ASP A 95 2.13 0.59 14.44
C ASP A 95 1.90 2.01 13.88
N PRO A 96 1.69 3.02 14.75
CA PRO A 96 1.53 4.42 14.34
C PRO A 96 2.72 4.98 13.56
N LYS A 97 3.91 4.40 13.73
CA LYS A 97 5.17 4.88 13.14
C LYS A 97 5.59 4.12 11.89
N ALA A 98 4.79 3.15 11.44
CA ALA A 98 5.04 2.47 10.17
C ALA A 98 4.92 3.44 8.99
N ARG A 99 5.98 3.57 8.19
CA ARG A 99 6.07 4.43 7.00
C ARG A 99 6.62 3.60 5.84
N TRP A 100 6.14 3.84 4.63
CA TRP A 100 6.62 3.14 3.43
C TRP A 100 7.33 4.13 2.52
N THR A 101 8.34 3.64 1.82
CA THR A 101 8.97 4.38 0.74
C THR A 101 8.12 4.28 -0.54
N TYR A 102 8.29 5.24 -1.45
CA TYR A 102 7.60 5.18 -2.75
C TYR A 102 7.97 3.93 -3.56
N ALA A 103 9.21 3.44 -3.44
CA ALA A 103 9.64 2.19 -4.05
C ALA A 103 8.83 0.99 -3.53
N GLU A 104 8.62 0.91 -2.21
CA GLU A 104 7.89 -0.18 -1.56
C GLU A 104 6.40 -0.11 -1.88
N GLU A 105 5.80 1.08 -1.78
CA GLU A 105 4.39 1.28 -2.11
C GLU A 105 4.10 0.86 -3.54
N LYS A 106 4.89 1.33 -4.51
CA LYS A 106 4.70 0.99 -5.93
C LYS A 106 4.83 -0.51 -6.17
N LYS A 107 5.80 -1.18 -5.53
CA LYS A 107 5.96 -2.64 -5.63
C LYS A 107 4.76 -3.38 -5.04
N LEU A 108 4.22 -2.90 -3.92
CA LEU A 108 3.06 -3.54 -3.30
C LEU A 108 1.78 -3.32 -4.10
N VAL A 109 1.49 -2.08 -4.51
CA VAL A 109 0.32 -1.75 -5.33
C VAL A 109 0.33 -2.59 -6.61
N ARG A 110 1.47 -2.67 -7.30
CA ARG A 110 1.58 -3.49 -8.52
C ARG A 110 1.35 -4.97 -8.27
N LYS A 111 1.75 -5.49 -7.10
CA LYS A 111 1.49 -6.88 -6.71
C LYS A 111 0.00 -7.11 -6.45
N ILE A 112 -0.69 -6.17 -5.82
CA ILE A 112 -2.13 -6.26 -5.54
C ILE A 112 -2.92 -6.14 -6.85
N ASP A 113 -2.60 -5.18 -7.70
CA ASP A 113 -3.24 -4.98 -9.00
C ASP A 113 -3.14 -6.25 -9.86
N TRP A 114 -1.96 -6.87 -9.95
CA TRP A 114 -1.81 -8.10 -10.70
C TRP A 114 -2.63 -9.26 -10.13
N LYS A 115 -2.85 -9.32 -8.82
CA LYS A 115 -3.70 -10.36 -8.24
C LYS A 115 -5.17 -10.04 -8.55
N VAL A 116 -5.63 -8.83 -8.27
CA VAL A 116 -7.06 -8.52 -8.35
C VAL A 116 -7.50 -8.24 -9.79
N MET A 117 -6.84 -7.35 -10.51
CA MET A 117 -7.23 -6.98 -11.88
C MET A 117 -7.13 -8.17 -12.85
N PHE A 118 -6.13 -9.03 -12.70
CA PHE A 118 -5.99 -10.20 -13.58
C PHE A 118 -7.15 -11.16 -13.39
N TRP A 119 -7.47 -11.51 -12.14
CA TRP A 119 -8.61 -12.38 -11.85
C TRP A 119 -9.94 -11.72 -12.27
N ALA A 120 -10.11 -10.42 -12.02
CA ALA A 120 -11.27 -9.68 -12.48
C ALA A 120 -11.41 -9.69 -14.01
N ALA A 121 -10.31 -9.51 -14.74
CA ALA A 121 -10.29 -9.56 -16.20
C ALA A 121 -10.64 -10.95 -16.73
N ILE A 122 -10.14 -12.02 -16.10
CA ILE A 122 -10.51 -13.40 -16.47
C ILE A 122 -12.00 -13.64 -16.24
N SER A 123 -12.53 -13.32 -15.06
CA SER A 123 -13.94 -13.50 -14.75
C SER A 123 -14.84 -12.70 -15.70
N PHE A 124 -14.48 -11.45 -15.98
CA PHE A 124 -15.21 -10.62 -16.92
C PHE A 124 -15.13 -11.15 -18.35
N SER A 125 -13.97 -11.66 -18.78
CA SER A 125 -13.80 -12.24 -20.11
C SER A 125 -14.63 -13.51 -20.26
N ALA A 126 -14.66 -14.37 -19.24
CA ALA A 126 -15.46 -15.60 -19.25
C ALA A 126 -16.97 -15.32 -19.41
N LEU A 127 -17.49 -14.27 -18.75
CA LEU A 127 -18.89 -13.82 -18.83
C LEU A 127 -19.28 -13.11 -20.14
N ASN A 128 -18.32 -12.81 -21.01
CA ASN A 128 -18.58 -12.23 -22.32
C ASN A 128 -18.31 -13.23 -23.46
N LEU A 129 -17.41 -14.19 -23.25
CA LEU A 129 -17.09 -15.26 -24.20
C LEU A 129 -18.26 -16.25 -24.32
N ASP A 130 -18.94 -16.56 -23.22
CA ASP A 130 -20.18 -17.35 -23.24
C ASP A 130 -21.26 -16.73 -24.14
N ARG A 131 -21.49 -15.42 -24.07
CA ARG A 131 -22.51 -14.71 -24.88
C ARG A 131 -22.17 -14.69 -26.37
N GLY A 132 -20.92 -14.44 -26.74
CA GLY A 132 -20.48 -14.37 -28.13
C GLY A 132 -20.35 -15.74 -28.81
N ASN A 133 -19.97 -16.77 -28.06
CA ASN A 133 -19.73 -18.11 -28.60
C ASN A 133 -21.02 -18.97 -28.66
N LEU A 134 -21.98 -18.80 -27.73
CA LEU A 134 -23.31 -19.41 -27.85
C LEU A 134 -24.09 -18.88 -29.07
N SER A 135 -23.94 -17.59 -29.39
CA SER A 135 -24.57 -16.97 -30.57
C SER A 135 -24.07 -17.59 -31.90
N GLN A 136 -22.84 -18.09 -31.95
CA GLN A 136 -22.29 -18.77 -33.12
C GLN A 136 -22.50 -20.29 -33.08
N ALA A 137 -22.64 -20.89 -31.91
CA ALA A 137 -22.99 -22.31 -31.78
C ALA A 137 -24.44 -22.65 -32.21
N ASN A 138 -25.30 -21.63 -32.37
CA ASN A 138 -26.64 -21.76 -32.94
C ASN A 138 -26.75 -21.26 -34.39
N THR A 139 -25.64 -21.16 -35.15
CA THR A 139 -25.76 -20.99 -36.61
C THR A 139 -26.30 -22.28 -37.21
N ASP A 140 -27.62 -22.35 -37.19
CA ASP A 140 -28.50 -23.16 -38.01
C ASP A 140 -28.19 -22.88 -39.48
N ASN A 141 -27.16 -23.53 -40.01
CA ASN A 141 -26.88 -23.57 -41.44
C ASN A 141 -26.24 -24.91 -41.85
N PHE A 142 -26.64 -26.00 -41.19
CA PHE A 142 -26.19 -27.35 -41.56
C PHE A 142 -27.07 -28.03 -42.61
N LEU A 143 -28.11 -27.35 -43.11
CA LEU A 143 -28.86 -27.82 -44.27
C LEU A 143 -28.92 -26.72 -45.33
N PRO A 144 -27.97 -26.68 -46.28
CA PRO A 144 -28.29 -26.18 -47.61
C PRO A 144 -29.41 -27.09 -48.12
N GLY A 145 -30.65 -26.66 -47.92
CA GLY A 145 -31.80 -27.25 -48.56
C GLY A 145 -31.50 -27.33 -50.05
N LYS A 146 -31.13 -28.53 -50.51
CA LYS A 146 -31.26 -28.91 -51.92
C LYS A 146 -32.75 -29.04 -52.22
N THR A 147 -33.48 -27.95 -52.07
CA THR A 147 -34.82 -27.75 -52.60
C THR A 147 -34.70 -26.86 -53.82
N TRP A 148 -33.84 -27.25 -54.76
CA TRP A 148 -33.77 -26.64 -56.08
C TRP A 148 -33.65 -27.75 -57.12
N GLY A 149 -34.79 -28.11 -57.73
CA GLY A 149 -34.83 -28.44 -59.14
C GLY A 149 -34.68 -29.90 -59.58
N ALA A 150 -34.95 -30.90 -58.75
CA ALA A 150 -35.15 -32.26 -59.26
C ALA A 150 -36.60 -32.46 -59.72
N SER A 151 -36.82 -32.30 -61.03
CA SER A 151 -37.84 -33.03 -61.79
C SER A 151 -39.31 -32.58 -61.63
N SER A 152 -39.66 -31.36 -62.04
CA SER A 152 -41.02 -31.05 -62.50
C SER A 152 -41.18 -31.08 -64.04
N ASP A 153 -40.14 -31.44 -64.79
CA ASP A 153 -40.14 -31.46 -66.27
C ASP A 153 -40.27 -32.86 -66.88
N VAL A 154 -40.92 -33.81 -66.19
CA VAL A 154 -41.18 -35.18 -66.69
C VAL A 154 -42.63 -35.39 -67.14
N PHE A 155 -43.52 -34.42 -66.94
CA PHE A 155 -44.92 -34.54 -67.38
C PHE A 155 -45.42 -33.26 -68.06
N LYS A 156 -44.99 -33.03 -69.30
CA LYS A 156 -45.75 -32.21 -70.25
C LYS A 156 -45.85 -32.96 -71.58
N ASN A 157 -47.11 -33.30 -71.89
CA ASN A 157 -47.64 -33.80 -73.17
C ASN A 157 -47.24 -32.91 -74.35
#